data_AF-A0A835AV40-F1
#
_entry.id   AF-A0A835AV40-F1
#
_cell.length_a   1.000
_cell.length_b   1.000
_cell.length_c   1.000
_cell.angle_alpha   90.00
_cell.angle_beta   90.00
_cell.angle_gamma   90.00
#
_symmetry.space_group_name_H-M   'P 1'
#
loop_
_entity.id
_entity.type
_entity.pdbx_description
1 polymer ?
#
loop_
_entity_poly.entity_id
_entity_poly.type
_entity_poly.pdbx_seq_one_letter_code
_entity_poly.pdbx_strand_id
1 'polypeptide(L)'
;MGPQQDRKSSMANGTASRKETKVVQYRECQRNHAAAIGGYAVDGCREFMASGAEGTAAALMCAACACHRSFHRREQVEADYDCSSTTSS
;
A
#
# COMPACT_ATOMS: atom_id res chain seq x y z
N MET A 1 56.55 15.42 24.58
CA MET A 1 55.66 14.38 25.12
C MET A 1 54.39 15.08 25.62
N GLY A 2 53.44 15.39 24.72
CA GLY A 2 52.19 16.08 25.07
C GLY A 2 51.04 15.08 25.27
N PRO A 3 50.07 15.33 26.17
CA PRO A 3 48.99 14.40 26.41
C PRO A 3 48.00 14.39 25.24
N GLN A 4 47.48 13.20 24.97
CA GLN A 4 46.68 12.89 23.79
C GLN A 4 45.21 13.31 23.98
N GLN A 5 44.75 14.15 23.06
CA GLN A 5 43.51 14.07 22.28
C GLN A 5 42.30 13.43 22.99
N ASP A 6 41.37 14.30 23.38
CA ASP A 6 39.98 13.98 23.63
C ASP A 6 39.31 13.41 22.37
N ARG A 7 38.95 12.11 22.41
CA ARG A 7 37.99 11.52 21.47
C ARG A 7 36.62 11.60 22.11
N LYS A 8 35.93 12.72 21.88
CA LYS A 8 34.54 12.90 22.26
C LYS A 8 33.66 12.00 21.38
N SER A 9 33.40 10.78 21.86
CA SER A 9 32.33 9.92 21.38
C SER A 9 31.02 10.69 21.54
N SER A 10 30.37 11.07 20.45
CA SER A 10 29.12 11.84 20.52
C SER A 10 28.18 11.43 19.38
N MET A 11 27.23 10.60 19.80
CA MET A 11 25.88 10.41 19.29
C MET A 11 25.74 9.78 17.91
N ALA A 12 25.48 8.47 17.94
CA ALA A 12 24.73 7.78 16.89
C ALA A 12 23.43 8.56 16.62
N ASN A 13 23.35 9.18 15.45
CA ASN A 13 22.12 9.75 14.92
C ASN A 13 21.24 8.58 14.42
N GLY A 14 20.69 7.85 15.37
CA GLY A 14 19.61 6.90 15.12
C GLY A 14 18.28 7.64 15.05
N THR A 15 17.43 7.14 14.16
CA THR A 15 15.97 7.29 14.17
C THR A 15 15.38 8.55 13.53
N ALA A 16 15.26 8.50 12.21
CA ALA A 16 13.93 8.58 11.60
C ALA A 16 13.84 7.50 10.53
N SER A 17 13.68 6.24 10.95
CA SER A 17 13.18 5.21 10.04
C SER A 17 11.76 5.65 9.72
N ARG A 18 11.63 6.42 8.64
CA ARG A 18 10.37 6.74 8.00
C ARG A 18 9.66 5.40 7.87
N LYS A 19 8.61 5.19 8.65
CA LYS A 19 7.70 4.06 8.42
C LYS A 19 7.05 4.37 7.09
N GLU A 20 7.68 3.91 6.03
CA GLU A 20 7.11 3.88 4.70
C GLU A 20 5.86 3.01 4.81
N THR A 21 4.74 3.67 5.06
CA THR A 21 3.43 3.02 5.09
C THR A 21 3.12 2.71 3.63
N LYS A 22 3.57 1.55 3.17
CA LYS A 22 3.24 1.04 1.84
C LYS A 22 1.73 0.82 1.81
N VAL A 23 1.00 1.77 1.23
CA VAL A 23 -0.45 1.66 1.05
C VAL A 23 -0.66 0.74 -0.15
N VAL A 24 -1.29 -0.41 0.09
CA VAL A 24 -1.61 -1.36 -0.98
C VAL A 24 -2.93 -0.92 -1.61
N GLN A 25 -2.88 -0.50 -2.87
CA GLN A 25 -4.06 -0.23 -3.68
C GLN A 25 -4.35 -1.42 -4.60
N TYR A 26 -5.62 -1.69 -4.86
CA TYR A 26 -6.06 -2.75 -5.78
C TYR A 26 -6.70 -2.10 -7.00
N ARG A 27 -6.17 -2.38 -8.19
CA ARG A 27 -6.56 -1.73 -9.45
C ARG A 27 -7.46 -2.64 -10.29
N GLU A 28 -6.94 -3.11 -11.41
CA GLU A 28 -7.64 -3.89 -12.41
C GLU A 28 -7.91 -5.33 -11.98
N CYS A 29 -9.11 -5.85 -12.25
CA CYS A 29 -9.41 -7.27 -12.08
C CYS A 29 -8.70 -8.05 -13.18
N GLN A 30 -8.02 -9.15 -12.82
CA GLN A 30 -7.32 -10.03 -13.76
C GLN A 30 -7.99 -11.40 -13.89
N ARG A 31 -9.23 -11.54 -13.37
CA ARG A 31 -9.97 -12.80 -13.44
C ARG A 31 -10.57 -12.97 -14.84
N ASN A 32 -10.33 -14.12 -15.46
CA ASN A 32 -11.06 -14.50 -16.67
C ASN A 32 -12.43 -15.09 -16.28
N HIS A 33 -13.49 -14.34 -16.50
CA HIS A 33 -14.88 -14.74 -16.23
C HIS A 33 -15.42 -15.74 -17.25
N ALA A 34 -14.88 -15.75 -18.47
CA ALA A 34 -15.29 -16.66 -19.54
C ALA A 34 -14.48 -17.97 -19.57
N ALA A 35 -13.52 -18.16 -18.65
CA ALA A 35 -12.66 -19.34 -18.61
C ALA A 35 -13.46 -20.65 -18.60
N ALA A 36 -14.59 -20.68 -17.88
CA ALA A 36 -15.45 -21.86 -17.79
C ALA A 36 -16.13 -22.24 -19.13
N ILE A 37 -16.29 -21.28 -20.04
CA ILE A 37 -16.94 -21.45 -21.35
C ILE A 37 -15.88 -21.65 -22.45
N GLY A 38 -14.59 -21.63 -22.10
CA GLY A 38 -13.47 -21.69 -23.06
C GLY A 38 -13.18 -20.34 -23.75
N GLY A 39 -13.72 -19.24 -23.21
CA GLY A 39 -13.47 -17.88 -23.69
C GLY A 39 -12.46 -17.11 -22.84
N TYR A 40 -12.15 -15.89 -23.27
CA TYR A 40 -11.37 -14.93 -22.50
C TYR A 40 -12.12 -13.61 -22.39
N ALA A 41 -12.66 -13.34 -21.21
CA ALA A 41 -13.35 -12.08 -20.89
C ALA A 41 -12.98 -11.68 -19.47
N VAL A 42 -12.34 -10.52 -19.34
CA VAL A 42 -11.94 -9.95 -18.05
C VAL A 42 -12.92 -8.83 -17.73
N ASP A 43 -13.46 -8.82 -16.52
CA ASP A 43 -14.35 -7.75 -16.06
C ASP A 43 -13.50 -6.51 -15.79
N GLY A 44 -13.59 -5.52 -16.68
CA GLY A 44 -12.69 -4.37 -16.79
C GLY A 44 -12.82 -3.35 -15.65
N CYS A 45 -12.84 -3.79 -14.40
CA CYS A 45 -12.74 -2.92 -13.23
C CYS A 45 -11.44 -2.13 -13.31
N ARG A 46 -11.49 -0.81 -13.10
CA ARG A 46 -10.29 0.04 -13.06
C ARG A 46 -9.75 0.24 -11.65
N GLU A 47 -10.64 0.18 -10.68
CA GLU A 47 -10.36 0.43 -9.27
C GLU A 47 -11.16 -0.56 -8.42
N PHE A 48 -10.53 -1.11 -7.39
CA PHE A 48 -11.22 -1.97 -6.44
C PHE A 48 -12.11 -1.13 -5.53
N MET A 49 -13.41 -1.34 -5.62
CA MET A 49 -14.38 -0.86 -4.64
C MET A 49 -14.85 -2.01 -3.77
N ALA A 50 -14.63 -1.90 -2.46
CA ALA A 50 -15.17 -2.83 -1.48
C ALA A 50 -16.71 -2.82 -1.50
N SER A 51 -17.33 -3.98 -1.55
CA SER A 51 -18.80 -4.12 -1.58
C SER A 51 -19.46 -3.99 -0.19
N GLY A 52 -18.68 -3.82 0.88
CA GLY A 52 -19.19 -3.74 2.25
C GLY A 52 -18.25 -3.01 3.20
N ALA A 53 -18.64 -2.94 4.47
CA ALA A 53 -17.91 -2.21 5.51
C ALA A 53 -16.53 -2.81 5.82
N GLU A 54 -15.56 -1.96 6.11
CA GLU A 54 -14.20 -2.38 6.45
C GLU A 54 -14.18 -3.42 7.58
N GLY A 55 -13.40 -4.49 7.41
CA GLY A 55 -13.34 -5.61 8.35
C GLY A 55 -14.37 -6.73 8.11
N THR A 56 -15.31 -6.58 7.17
CA THR A 56 -16.25 -7.64 6.80
C THR A 56 -15.75 -8.47 5.61
N ALA A 57 -16.29 -9.68 5.42
CA ALA A 57 -16.02 -10.49 4.23
C ALA A 57 -16.41 -9.77 2.93
N ALA A 58 -17.46 -8.93 2.98
CA ALA A 58 -17.91 -8.13 1.85
C ALA A 58 -16.92 -7.03 1.46
N ALA A 59 -16.11 -6.52 2.39
CA ALA A 59 -15.03 -5.58 2.05
C ALA A 59 -13.89 -6.21 1.24
N LEU A 60 -13.82 -7.54 1.20
CA LEU A 60 -12.83 -8.26 0.42
C LEU A 60 -13.30 -8.55 -1.02
N MET A 61 -14.55 -8.25 -1.33
CA MET A 61 -15.18 -8.49 -2.63
C MET A 61 -15.39 -7.16 -3.37
N CYS A 62 -15.12 -7.18 -4.67
CA CYS A 62 -15.32 -6.03 -5.53
C CYS A 62 -16.81 -5.82 -5.80
N ALA A 63 -17.32 -4.62 -5.59
CA ALA A 63 -18.71 -4.27 -5.85
C ALA A 63 -19.11 -4.35 -7.34
N ALA A 64 -18.14 -4.20 -8.26
CA ALA A 64 -18.39 -4.22 -9.70
C ALA A 64 -18.39 -5.63 -10.30
N CYS A 65 -17.35 -6.43 -10.02
CA CYS A 65 -17.18 -7.77 -10.62
C CYS A 65 -17.42 -8.94 -9.66
N ALA A 66 -17.77 -8.66 -8.40
CA ALA A 66 -17.91 -9.65 -7.31
C ALA A 66 -16.68 -10.55 -7.10
N CYS A 67 -15.51 -10.17 -7.62
CA CYS A 67 -14.27 -10.93 -7.43
C CYS A 67 -13.59 -10.53 -6.13
N HIS A 68 -12.87 -11.49 -5.54
CA HIS A 68 -12.04 -11.21 -4.37
C HIS A 68 -10.92 -10.22 -4.74
N ARG A 69 -10.55 -9.32 -3.82
CA ARG A 69 -9.47 -8.34 -4.01
C ARG A 69 -8.14 -8.94 -4.46
N SER A 70 -7.89 -10.22 -4.15
CA SER A 70 -6.70 -10.96 -4.61
C SER A 70 -6.64 -11.16 -6.12
N PHE A 71 -7.78 -11.15 -6.81
CA PHE A 71 -7.82 -11.20 -8.27
C PHE A 71 -7.59 -9.82 -8.90
N HIS A 72 -7.61 -8.75 -8.09
CA HIS A 72 -7.22 -7.42 -8.54
C HIS A 72 -5.71 -7.25 -8.42
N ARG A 73 -5.13 -6.53 -9.36
CA ARG A 73 -3.71 -6.20 -9.34
C ARG A 73 -3.37 -5.38 -8.11
N ARG A 74 -2.47 -5.91 -7.27
CA ARG A 74 -1.93 -5.19 -6.10
C ARG A 74 -0.86 -4.21 -6.56
N GLU A 75 -1.06 -2.94 -6.25
CA GLU A 75 -0.11 -1.85 -6.49
C GLU A 75 0.36 -1.34 -5.13
N GLN A 76 1.66 -1.43 -4.86
CA GLN A 76 2.24 -0.81 -3.67
C GLN A 76 2.47 0.66 -3.99
N VAL A 77 1.65 1.52 -3.41
CA VAL A 77 1.87 2.96 -3.49
C VAL A 77 2.66 3.35 -2.26
N GLU A 78 3.83 3.93 -2.50
CA GLU A 78 4.60 4.60 -1.46
C GLU A 78 3.77 5.81 -1.07
N ALA A 79 2.99 5.68 0.00
CA ALA A 79 2.26 6.81 0.54
C ALA A 79 3.28 7.70 1.23
N ASP A 80 3.81 8.63 0.43
CA ASP A 80 4.56 9.75 0.92
C ASP A 80 3.59 10.66 1.68
N TYR A 81 3.25 10.27 2.92
CA TYR A 81 2.58 11.19 3.84
C TYR A 81 3.61 12.25 4.22
N ASP A 82 3.80 13.22 3.33
CA ASP A 82 4.38 14.50 3.67
C ASP A 82 3.38 15.20 4.60
N CYS A 83 3.56 14.97 5.88
CA CYS A 83 2.97 15.80 6.90
C CYS A 83 3.67 17.18 6.85
N SER A 84 3.34 17.98 5.85
CA SER A 84 3.40 19.43 5.93
C SER A 84 2.32 19.89 6.92
N SER A 85 2.48 19.52 8.18
CA SER A 85 1.72 20.07 9.30
C SER A 85 2.59 20.12 10.54
N THR A 86 3.67 20.88 10.43
CA THR A 86 3.93 21.92 11.44
C THR A 86 3.64 23.26 10.78
N THR A 87 2.35 23.59 10.69
CA THR A 87 1.92 24.99 10.58
C THR A 87 2.04 25.64 11.95
N SER A 88 2.56 26.87 11.97
CA SER A 88 2.58 27.85 13.06
C SER A 88 3.49 27.53 14.27
N SER A 89 4.37 28.41 14.74
CA SER A 89 4.36 29.89 14.76
C SER A 89 5.75 30.51 14.57
#